data_AF-A0A507QWI8-F1
#
_entry.id   AF-A0A507QWI8-F1
#
_cell.length_a   1.000
_cell.length_b   1.000
_cell.length_c   1.000
_cell.angle_alpha   90.00
_cell.angle_beta   90.00
_cell.angle_gamma   90.00
#
_symmetry.space_group_name_H-M   'P 1'
#
loop_
_entity.id
_entity.type
_entity.pdbx_description
1 polymer ?
#
loop_
_entity_poly.entity_id
_entity_poly.type
_entity_poly.pdbx_seq_one_letter_code
_entity_poly.pdbx_strand_id
1 'polypeptide(L)'
;MYVYNDYHGYGIVQVVQNTLLDFDQEKEKDNWKEQWAICEAIILFFQIDDSQGMKDLCDLLRIMFLTALASLERHGLLKPDSEVKNLGVMMGQFLRFQNICDSFPEGLDTAVVAYAAKHNIQIQGLSDVRSRLESIRESDEEVVLPASDAESTDPWDFNGKFLDYIERNAPAVGGDSYDVTTWTCAERKRKSFTGKDPFSKKDRDALKEGMVLQLG
;
A
#
# COMPACT_ATOMS: atom_id res chain seq x y z
N MET A 1 4.93 -18.35 -21.75
CA MET A 1 3.51 -18.58 -21.38
C MET A 1 2.74 -17.33 -21.81
N TYR A 2 1.48 -17.45 -22.22
CA TYR A 2 0.62 -16.30 -22.54
C TYR A 2 -0.73 -16.48 -21.86
N VAL A 3 -1.08 -15.55 -20.98
CA VAL A 3 -2.37 -15.57 -20.30
C VAL A 3 -3.33 -14.60 -20.99
N TYR A 4 -2.96 -13.33 -21.09
CA TYR A 4 -3.51 -12.24 -21.90
C TYR A 4 -2.64 -10.97 -21.70
N ASN A 5 -2.86 -9.89 -22.47
CA ASN A 5 -1.93 -8.75 -22.59
C ASN A 5 -1.68 -7.96 -21.29
N ASP A 6 -2.61 -7.96 -20.34
CA ASP A 6 -2.53 -7.14 -19.12
C ASP A 6 -2.36 -7.97 -17.83
N TYR A 7 -1.98 -9.25 -17.96
CA TYR A 7 -1.91 -10.20 -16.85
C TYR A 7 -1.01 -9.72 -15.70
N HIS A 8 0.10 -9.07 -16.02
CA HIS A 8 1.01 -8.52 -15.04
C HIS A 8 0.36 -7.38 -14.24
N GLY A 9 -0.34 -6.45 -14.92
CA GLY A 9 -1.01 -5.32 -14.28
C GLY A 9 -2.11 -5.77 -13.31
N TYR A 10 -2.94 -6.74 -13.70
CA TYR A 10 -3.94 -7.31 -12.79
C TYR A 10 -3.33 -8.09 -11.62
N GLY A 11 -2.17 -8.73 -11.84
CA GLY A 11 -1.40 -9.34 -10.75
C GLY A 11 -0.96 -8.31 -9.72
N ILE A 12 -0.43 -7.17 -10.16
CA ILE A 12 -0.07 -6.06 -9.26
C ILE A 12 -1.32 -5.56 -8.52
N VAL A 13 -2.44 -5.33 -9.21
CA VAL A 13 -3.70 -4.93 -8.58
C VAL A 13 -4.12 -5.89 -7.47
N GLN A 14 -4.05 -7.21 -7.72
CA GLN A 14 -4.43 -8.23 -6.74
C GLN A 14 -3.50 -8.25 -5.52
N VAL A 15 -2.19 -8.05 -5.71
CA VAL A 15 -1.23 -7.88 -4.60
C VAL A 15 -1.62 -6.69 -3.72
N VAL A 16 -1.97 -5.56 -4.33
CA VAL A 16 -2.36 -4.35 -3.60
C VAL A 16 -3.70 -4.55 -2.88
N GLN A 17 -4.67 -5.19 -3.53
CA GLN A 17 -5.94 -5.54 -2.91
C GLN A 17 -5.76 -6.48 -1.71
N ASN A 18 -4.91 -7.51 -1.82
CA ASN A 18 -4.58 -8.39 -0.70
C ASN A 18 -3.91 -7.61 0.45
N THR A 19 -3.01 -6.68 0.12
CA THR A 19 -2.36 -5.81 1.11
C THR A 19 -3.38 -4.95 1.87
N LEU A 20 -4.40 -4.42 1.18
CA LEU A 20 -5.48 -3.65 1.81
C LEU A 20 -6.37 -4.54 2.70
N LEU A 21 -6.64 -5.78 2.30
CA LEU A 21 -7.37 -6.76 3.11
C LEU A 21 -6.59 -7.12 4.39
N ASP A 22 -5.28 -7.34 4.26
CA ASP A 22 -4.40 -7.60 5.41
C ASP A 22 -4.37 -6.39 6.35
N PHE A 23 -4.31 -5.16 5.81
CA PHE A 23 -4.35 -3.95 6.61
C PHE A 23 -5.67 -3.80 7.38
N ASP A 24 -6.82 -4.02 6.72
CA ASP A 24 -8.14 -4.00 7.34
C ASP A 24 -8.21 -5.00 8.51
N GLN A 25 -7.72 -6.22 8.29
CA GLN A 25 -7.66 -7.25 9.32
C GLN A 25 -6.80 -6.83 10.53
N GLU A 26 -5.63 -6.23 10.30
CA GLU A 26 -4.74 -5.78 11.37
C GLU A 26 -5.23 -4.49 12.04
N LYS A 27 -6.02 -3.68 11.33
CA LYS A 27 -6.74 -2.54 11.89
C LYS A 27 -7.82 -2.99 12.88
N GLU A 28 -8.62 -4.00 12.53
CA GLU A 28 -9.63 -4.56 13.44
C GLU A 28 -9.03 -5.21 14.70
N LYS A 29 -7.77 -5.67 14.62
CA LYS A 29 -7.00 -6.18 15.76
C LYS A 29 -6.30 -5.09 16.59
N ASP A 30 -6.38 -3.83 16.18
CA ASP A 30 -5.60 -2.70 16.69
C ASP A 30 -4.07 -2.99 16.72
N ASN A 31 -3.60 -3.77 15.74
CA ASN A 31 -2.22 -4.20 15.65
C ASN A 31 -1.39 -3.18 14.85
N TRP A 32 -1.02 -2.09 15.50
CA TRP A 32 -0.27 -1.00 14.86
C TRP A 32 1.05 -1.46 14.22
N LYS A 33 1.69 -2.52 14.76
CA LYS A 33 2.98 -3.02 14.24
C LYS A 33 2.84 -3.57 12.85
N GLU A 34 1.85 -4.44 12.65
CA GLU A 34 1.59 -5.03 11.34
C GLU A 34 0.98 -3.99 10.39
N GLN A 35 0.11 -3.10 10.87
CA GLN A 35 -0.38 -1.96 10.07
C GLN A 35 0.78 -1.12 9.51
N TRP A 36 1.78 -0.82 10.34
CA TRP A 36 2.96 -0.07 9.90
C TRP A 36 3.88 -0.87 8.98
N ALA A 37 4.11 -2.15 9.27
CA ALA A 37 4.89 -3.04 8.39
C ALA A 37 4.27 -3.15 6.99
N ILE A 38 2.93 -3.22 6.91
CA ILE A 38 2.19 -3.19 5.65
C ILE A 38 2.40 -1.86 4.91
N CYS A 39 2.34 -0.73 5.62
CA CYS A 39 2.63 0.59 5.03
C CYS A 39 4.06 0.68 4.49
N GLU A 40 5.04 0.16 5.22
CA GLU A 40 6.43 0.08 4.77
C GLU A 40 6.58 -0.73 3.48
N ALA A 41 6.01 -1.94 3.48
CA ALA A 41 6.09 -2.85 2.34
C ALA A 41 5.49 -2.21 1.07
N ILE A 42 4.29 -1.62 1.17
CA ILE A 42 3.60 -1.11 0.00
C ILE A 42 4.23 0.17 -0.55
N ILE A 43 4.69 1.07 0.32
CA ILE A 43 5.36 2.31 -0.12
C ILE A 43 6.67 1.98 -0.82
N LEU A 44 7.41 0.97 -0.35
CA LEU A 44 8.62 0.49 -1.01
C LEU A 44 8.31 -0.21 -2.34
N PHE A 45 7.26 -1.04 -2.38
CA PHE A 45 6.83 -1.74 -3.60
C PHE A 45 6.50 -0.79 -4.75
N PHE A 46 5.83 0.32 -4.46
CA PHE A 46 5.44 1.33 -5.44
C PHE A 46 6.53 2.35 -5.81
N GLN A 47 7.77 2.18 -5.32
CA GLN A 47 8.92 2.92 -5.87
C GLN A 47 9.32 2.43 -7.28
N ILE A 48 8.60 1.44 -7.81
CA ILE A 48 8.78 0.86 -9.15
C ILE A 48 7.80 1.54 -10.11
N ASP A 49 8.35 2.23 -11.12
CA ASP A 49 7.78 3.34 -11.89
C ASP A 49 6.80 2.92 -13.02
N ASP A 50 5.84 2.02 -12.77
CA ASP A 50 4.85 1.60 -13.79
C ASP A 50 3.51 1.12 -13.21
N SER A 51 2.66 2.07 -12.79
CA SER A 51 1.29 1.76 -12.34
C SER A 51 0.24 2.65 -13.00
N GLN A 52 0.19 2.69 -14.33
CA GLN A 52 -0.91 3.33 -15.03
C GLN A 52 -2.20 2.51 -14.86
N GLY A 53 -3.22 3.10 -14.22
CA GLY A 53 -4.58 2.51 -14.11
C GLY A 53 -5.09 2.21 -12.69
N MET A 54 -4.41 2.65 -11.63
CA MET A 54 -4.73 2.28 -10.23
C MET A 54 -5.30 3.43 -9.38
N LYS A 55 -6.02 4.40 -9.96
CA LYS A 55 -6.44 5.61 -9.23
C LYS A 55 -7.14 5.32 -7.89
N ASP A 56 -8.19 4.51 -7.91
CA ASP A 56 -8.97 4.17 -6.70
C ASP A 56 -8.14 3.44 -5.65
N LEU A 57 -7.19 2.59 -6.08
CA LEU A 57 -6.27 1.91 -5.17
C LEU A 57 -5.23 2.88 -4.60
N CYS A 58 -4.71 3.80 -5.40
CA CYS A 58 -3.78 4.82 -4.95
C CYS A 58 -4.44 5.72 -3.89
N ASP A 59 -5.72 6.06 -4.05
CA ASP A 59 -6.46 6.81 -3.04
C ASP A 59 -6.61 6.00 -1.74
N LEU A 60 -6.99 4.72 -1.83
CA LEU A 60 -7.06 3.84 -0.66
C LEU A 60 -5.72 3.69 0.06
N LEU A 61 -4.61 3.54 -0.67
CA LEU A 61 -3.27 3.48 -0.07
C LEU A 61 -2.91 4.75 0.69
N ARG A 62 -3.39 5.91 0.23
CA ARG A 62 -3.18 7.19 0.92
C ARG A 62 -3.95 7.29 2.21
N ILE A 63 -5.23 6.91 2.17
CA ILE A 63 -6.07 6.84 3.36
C ILE A 63 -5.52 5.80 4.33
N MET A 64 -5.09 4.63 3.84
CA MET A 64 -4.44 3.60 4.64
C MET A 64 -3.23 4.15 5.41
N PHE A 65 -2.36 4.92 4.74
CA PHE A 65 -1.20 5.54 5.38
C PHE A 65 -1.60 6.57 6.46
N LEU A 66 -2.58 7.44 6.17
CA LEU A 66 -3.09 8.40 7.16
C LEU A 66 -3.75 7.70 8.35
N THR A 67 -4.49 6.61 8.11
CA THR A 67 -5.07 5.75 9.16
C THR A 67 -3.97 5.09 9.99
N ALA A 68 -2.87 4.66 9.38
CA ALA A 68 -1.72 4.14 10.11
C ALA A 68 -1.04 5.24 10.97
N LEU A 69 -0.89 6.47 10.44
CA LEU A 69 -0.38 7.60 11.24
C LEU A 69 -1.29 7.92 12.42
N ALA A 70 -2.61 7.92 12.22
CA ALA A 70 -3.58 8.09 13.30
C ALA A 70 -3.48 6.96 14.34
N SER A 71 -3.30 5.71 13.89
CA SER A 71 -3.07 4.56 14.76
C SER A 71 -1.79 4.71 15.60
N LEU A 72 -0.67 5.11 14.99
CA LEU A 72 0.56 5.40 15.71
C LEU A 72 0.42 6.56 16.70
N GLU A 73 -0.34 7.60 16.33
CA GLU A 73 -0.64 8.72 17.23
C GLU A 73 -1.40 8.23 18.47
N ARG A 74 -2.45 7.42 18.31
CA ARG A 74 -3.20 6.84 19.44
C ARG A 74 -2.34 6.02 20.38
N HIS A 75 -1.38 5.29 19.81
CA HIS A 75 -0.43 4.48 20.57
C HIS A 75 0.72 5.28 21.20
N GLY A 76 0.76 6.61 21.00
CA GLY A 76 1.84 7.47 21.51
C GLY A 76 3.19 7.19 20.84
N LEU A 77 3.16 6.70 19.60
CA LEU A 77 4.31 6.31 18.79
C LEU A 77 4.65 7.33 17.71
N LEU A 78 3.78 8.30 17.44
CA LEU A 78 4.07 9.37 16.49
C LEU A 78 4.90 10.45 17.18
N LYS A 79 6.21 10.21 17.37
CA LYS A 79 7.13 11.11 18.09
C LYS A 79 8.60 10.86 17.72
N PRO A 80 9.51 11.82 17.94
CA PRO A 80 10.91 11.69 17.48
C PRO A 80 11.69 10.54 18.13
N ASP A 81 11.38 10.20 19.38
CA ASP A 81 12.01 9.13 20.15
C ASP A 81 11.29 7.77 20.06
N SER A 82 10.32 7.65 19.15
CA SER A 82 9.51 6.45 18.92
C SER A 82 10.35 5.20 18.66
N GLU A 83 9.81 4.02 18.96
CA GLU A 83 10.39 2.76 18.49
C GLU A 83 10.25 2.58 16.97
N VAL A 84 9.31 3.28 16.34
CA VAL A 84 9.19 3.37 14.87
C VAL A 84 10.25 4.36 14.36
N LYS A 85 11.40 3.84 13.93
CA LYS A 85 12.59 4.67 13.63
C LYS A 85 12.56 5.40 12.28
N ASN A 86 11.68 5.00 11.38
CA ASN A 86 11.65 5.47 10.00
C ASN A 86 10.49 6.42 9.67
N LEU A 87 9.79 6.96 10.67
CA LEU A 87 8.65 7.87 10.50
C LEU A 87 8.92 8.96 9.45
N GLY A 88 10.01 9.72 9.62
CA GLY A 88 10.38 10.81 8.73
C GLY A 88 10.65 10.39 7.29
N VAL A 89 11.27 9.21 7.10
CA VAL A 89 11.55 8.64 5.78
C VAL A 89 10.26 8.18 5.11
N MET A 90 9.39 7.48 5.85
CA MET A 90 8.12 6.99 5.32
C MET A 90 7.19 8.14 4.92
N MET A 91 7.10 9.19 5.74
CA MET A 91 6.38 10.42 5.39
C MET A 91 6.94 11.07 4.13
N GLY A 92 8.27 11.12 3.96
CA GLY A 92 8.87 11.69 2.75
C GLY A 92 8.65 10.83 1.50
N GLN A 93 8.74 9.50 1.61
CA GLN A 93 8.44 8.60 0.50
C GLN A 93 6.97 8.68 0.09
N PHE A 94 6.07 8.83 1.05
CA PHE A 94 4.66 9.07 0.78
C PHE A 94 4.43 10.35 -0.04
N LEU A 95 5.10 11.45 0.32
CA LEU A 95 5.01 12.71 -0.43
C LEU A 95 5.54 12.57 -1.86
N ARG A 96 6.51 11.69 -2.09
CA ARG A 96 7.03 11.39 -3.43
C ARG A 96 6.06 10.56 -4.29
N PHE A 97 5.23 9.71 -3.67
CA PHE A 97 4.23 8.88 -4.35
C PHE A 97 3.17 9.69 -5.12
N GLN A 98 3.02 10.99 -4.81
CA GLN A 98 2.18 11.93 -5.55
C GLN A 98 2.65 12.19 -7.00
N ASN A 99 3.90 11.89 -7.36
CA ASN A 99 4.35 12.10 -8.74
C ASN A 99 3.92 10.99 -9.72
N ILE A 100 3.32 9.90 -9.21
CA ILE A 100 3.04 8.67 -9.99
C ILE A 100 1.56 8.59 -10.42
N CYS A 101 0.65 9.38 -9.82
CA CYS A 101 -0.80 9.20 -10.02
C CYS A 101 -1.52 10.53 -10.28
N ASP A 102 -1.52 11.04 -11.51
CA ASP A 102 -1.94 12.40 -11.95
C ASP A 102 -3.37 12.91 -11.59
N SER A 103 -4.13 12.28 -10.69
CA SER A 103 -5.48 12.72 -10.34
C SER A 103 -5.79 12.50 -8.86
N PHE A 104 -5.80 13.59 -8.10
CA PHE A 104 -5.84 13.58 -6.64
C PHE A 104 -7.10 14.25 -6.08
N PRO A 105 -7.63 13.77 -4.95
CA PRO A 105 -8.32 14.63 -3.98
C PRO A 105 -7.29 15.53 -3.28
N GLU A 106 -7.57 16.83 -3.19
CA GLU A 106 -6.72 17.83 -2.53
C GLU A 106 -6.54 17.53 -1.02
N GLY A 107 -5.36 17.80 -0.45
CA GLY A 107 -5.14 17.94 0.99
C GLY A 107 -4.55 16.75 1.78
N LEU A 108 -4.42 15.55 1.20
CA LEU A 108 -3.90 14.37 1.94
C LEU A 108 -2.41 14.46 2.25
N ASP A 109 -1.63 15.09 1.38
CA ASP A 109 -0.20 15.34 1.58
C ASP A 109 0.02 16.45 2.61
N THR A 110 -0.81 17.49 2.60
CA THR A 110 -0.82 18.51 3.64
C THR A 110 -1.13 17.90 5.01
N ALA A 111 -2.00 16.88 5.10
CA ALA A 111 -2.23 16.15 6.34
C ALA A 111 -0.98 15.41 6.86
N VAL A 112 -0.18 14.80 5.98
CA VAL A 112 1.10 14.18 6.39
C VAL A 112 2.07 15.22 6.94
N VAL A 113 2.17 16.37 6.27
CA VAL A 113 3.00 17.50 6.74
C VAL A 113 2.50 18.03 8.08
N ALA A 114 1.18 18.14 8.27
CA ALA A 114 0.56 18.55 9.52
C ALA A 114 0.83 17.54 10.66
N TYR A 115 0.76 16.23 10.40
CA TYR A 115 1.13 15.21 11.39
C TYR A 115 2.59 15.34 11.81
N ALA A 116 3.49 15.53 10.83
CA ALA A 116 4.90 15.72 11.10
C ALA A 116 5.16 16.97 11.95
N ALA A 117 4.50 18.09 11.63
CA ALA A 117 4.59 19.34 12.38
C ALA A 117 4.06 19.20 13.81
N LYS A 118 2.86 18.63 13.98
CA LYS A 118 2.20 18.40 15.28
C LYS A 118 3.10 17.62 16.25
N HIS A 119 3.84 16.65 15.73
CA HIS A 119 4.65 15.73 16.53
C HIS A 119 6.16 15.97 16.46
N ASN A 120 6.59 17.11 15.90
CA ASN A 120 8.01 17.47 15.73
C ASN A 120 8.84 16.42 14.98
N ILE A 121 8.23 15.71 14.02
CA ILE A 121 8.91 14.73 13.19
C ILE A 121 9.54 15.44 12.00
N GLN A 122 10.85 15.26 11.84
CA GLN A 122 11.55 15.74 10.65
C GLN A 122 11.25 14.82 9.47
N ILE A 123 10.56 15.34 8.44
CA ILE A 123 10.40 14.65 7.16
C ILE A 123 11.76 14.56 6.47
N GLN A 124 12.09 13.36 6.00
CA GLN A 124 13.35 13.04 5.33
C GLN A 124 13.06 12.49 3.93
N GLY A 125 13.90 12.83 2.95
CA GLY A 125 13.68 12.38 1.58
C GLY A 125 14.72 12.90 0.60
N LEU A 126 14.55 12.54 -0.67
CA LEU A 126 15.37 13.03 -1.77
C LEU A 126 15.00 14.49 -2.13
N SER A 127 15.74 15.10 -3.06
CA SER A 127 15.60 16.52 -3.39
C SER A 127 14.21 16.91 -3.90
N ASP A 128 13.51 16.00 -4.57
CA ASP A 128 12.13 16.17 -5.05
C ASP A 128 11.12 16.32 -3.89
N VAL A 129 11.32 15.58 -2.80
CA VAL A 129 10.51 15.70 -1.57
C VAL A 129 10.65 17.10 -0.96
N ARG A 130 11.86 17.69 -1.01
CA ARG A 130 12.09 19.05 -0.47
C ARG A 130 11.27 20.09 -1.23
N SER A 131 11.32 20.07 -2.57
CA SER A 131 10.55 21.02 -3.39
C SER A 131 9.04 20.88 -3.14
N ARG A 132 8.54 19.65 -2.97
CA ARG A 132 7.13 19.44 -2.64
C ARG A 132 6.78 19.96 -1.24
N LEU A 133 7.62 19.68 -0.26
CA LEU A 133 7.42 20.16 1.11
C LEU A 133 7.42 21.69 1.19
N GLU A 134 8.26 22.37 0.42
CA GLU A 134 8.26 23.83 0.29
C GLU A 134 6.94 24.32 -0.32
N SER A 135 6.48 23.71 -1.41
CA SER A 135 5.18 24.04 -2.04
C SER A 135 3.99 23.87 -1.09
N ILE A 136 3.99 22.83 -0.23
CA ILE A 136 2.92 22.62 0.76
C ILE A 136 3.01 23.66 1.89
N ARG A 137 4.22 24.03 2.31
CA ARG A 137 4.42 25.03 3.38
C ARG A 137 4.10 26.46 2.95
N GLU A 138 4.20 26.73 1.66
CA GLU A 138 3.83 28.00 1.06
C GLU A 138 2.31 28.14 0.84
N SER A 139 1.53 27.05 0.96
CA SER A 139 0.08 27.16 0.92
C SER A 139 -0.47 27.70 2.24
N ASP A 140 -1.45 28.61 2.16
CA ASP A 140 -2.18 29.14 3.32
C ASP A 140 -3.29 28.18 3.79
N GLU A 141 -3.28 26.92 3.32
CA GLU A 141 -4.29 25.93 3.68
C GLU A 141 -4.04 25.38 5.07
N GLU A 142 -4.83 25.85 6.04
CA GLU A 142 -4.83 25.31 7.39
C GLU A 142 -5.50 23.93 7.40
N VAL A 143 -4.71 22.88 7.65
CA VAL A 143 -5.21 21.51 7.80
C VAL A 143 -5.46 21.20 9.26
N VAL A 144 -6.74 21.02 9.59
CA VAL A 144 -7.18 20.50 10.88
C VAL A 144 -7.12 18.97 10.82
N LEU A 145 -6.19 18.38 11.57
CA LEU A 145 -6.12 16.93 11.72
C LEU A 145 -7.30 16.44 12.57
N PRO A 146 -7.97 15.36 12.15
CA PRO A 146 -9.01 14.76 12.98
C PRO A 146 -8.40 14.23 14.28
N ALA A 147 -9.19 14.20 15.35
CA ALA A 147 -8.77 13.57 16.59
C ALA A 147 -8.59 12.06 16.34
N SER A 148 -7.52 11.49 16.89
CA SER A 148 -7.41 10.04 16.98
C SER A 148 -7.22 9.65 18.44
N ASP A 149 -8.26 9.02 18.98
CA ASP A 149 -8.34 8.53 20.35
C ASP A 149 -9.15 7.22 20.36
N ALA A 150 -9.44 6.68 21.55
CA ALA A 150 -10.18 5.44 21.69
C ALA A 150 -11.62 5.51 21.13
N GLU A 151 -12.20 6.70 21.01
CA GLU A 151 -13.54 6.93 20.48
C GLU A 151 -13.52 7.28 18.97
N SER A 152 -12.34 7.59 18.41
CA SER A 152 -12.10 7.87 16.99
C SER A 152 -10.94 7.04 16.44
N THR A 153 -11.21 5.75 16.24
CA THR A 153 -10.21 4.76 15.77
C THR A 153 -10.03 4.74 14.24
N ASP A 154 -10.99 5.30 13.49
CA ASP A 154 -10.93 5.43 12.03
C ASP A 154 -11.22 6.88 11.54
N PRO A 155 -10.39 7.85 11.94
CA PRO A 155 -10.67 9.27 11.69
C PRO A 155 -10.57 9.69 10.22
N TRP A 156 -10.01 8.84 9.37
CA TRP A 156 -9.87 9.07 7.92
C TRP A 156 -10.90 8.29 7.09
N ASP A 157 -11.85 7.62 7.76
CA ASP A 157 -12.92 6.82 7.13
C ASP A 157 -12.36 5.77 6.16
N PHE A 158 -11.34 5.03 6.60
CA PHE A 158 -10.78 3.94 5.80
C PHE A 158 -11.82 2.85 5.56
N ASN A 159 -12.55 2.43 6.60
CA ASN A 159 -13.52 1.34 6.49
C ASN A 159 -14.64 1.68 5.52
N GLY A 160 -15.17 2.92 5.55
CA GLY A 160 -16.20 3.38 4.62
C GLY A 160 -15.69 3.38 3.18
N LYS A 161 -14.52 3.97 2.94
CA LYS A 161 -13.93 4.05 1.59
C LYS A 161 -13.52 2.69 1.04
N PHE A 162 -13.03 1.80 1.90
CA PHE A 162 -12.67 0.44 1.52
C PHE A 162 -13.91 -0.39 1.21
N LEU A 163 -14.99 -0.24 1.98
CA LEU A 163 -16.28 -0.85 1.68
C LEU A 163 -16.83 -0.37 0.32
N ASP A 164 -16.82 0.95 0.06
CA ASP A 164 -17.22 1.52 -1.23
C ASP A 164 -16.39 0.95 -2.39
N TYR A 165 -15.10 0.71 -2.17
CA TYR A 165 -14.25 0.06 -3.16
C TYR A 165 -14.64 -1.40 -3.39
N ILE A 166 -14.87 -2.16 -2.32
CA ILE A 166 -15.30 -3.56 -2.41
C ILE A 166 -16.63 -3.67 -3.16
N GLU A 167 -17.62 -2.84 -2.83
CA GLU A 167 -18.93 -2.85 -3.48
C GLU A 167 -18.84 -2.56 -4.98
N ARG A 168 -18.00 -1.60 -5.38
CA ARG A 168 -17.79 -1.26 -6.79
C ARG A 168 -17.02 -2.32 -7.58
N ASN A 169 -16.20 -3.13 -6.91
CA ASN A 169 -15.32 -4.12 -7.54
C ASN A 169 -15.72 -5.59 -7.26
N ALA A 170 -16.87 -5.80 -6.61
CA ALA A 170 -17.45 -7.13 -6.39
C ALA A 170 -17.71 -7.87 -7.73
N PRO A 171 -17.60 -9.20 -7.79
CA PRO A 171 -17.45 -10.15 -6.66
C PRO A 171 -15.99 -10.50 -6.29
N ALA A 172 -14.96 -9.88 -6.88
CA ALA A 172 -13.58 -10.32 -6.67
C ALA A 172 -12.65 -9.14 -6.33
N VAL A 173 -12.38 -8.97 -5.04
CA VAL A 173 -11.29 -8.14 -4.51
C VAL A 173 -10.25 -9.08 -3.89
N GLY A 174 -8.99 -8.95 -4.30
CA GLY A 174 -7.90 -9.80 -3.83
C GLY A 174 -7.92 -11.21 -4.43
N GLY A 175 -7.24 -12.14 -3.77
CA GLY A 175 -7.09 -13.54 -4.17
C GLY A 175 -5.74 -13.87 -4.81
N ASP A 176 -5.68 -14.97 -5.56
CA ASP A 176 -4.45 -15.53 -6.15
C ASP A 176 -4.60 -15.89 -7.64
N SER A 177 -5.66 -15.40 -8.29
CA SER A 177 -5.99 -15.75 -9.68
C SER A 177 -4.87 -15.39 -10.67
N TYR A 178 -4.02 -14.43 -10.33
CA TYR A 178 -2.87 -14.00 -11.13
C TYR A 178 -1.53 -14.50 -10.61
N ASP A 179 -1.53 -15.34 -9.57
CA ASP A 179 -0.35 -16.06 -9.11
C ASP A 179 -0.27 -17.43 -9.81
N VAL A 180 0.63 -17.53 -10.79
CA VAL A 180 0.86 -18.76 -11.54
C VAL A 180 1.39 -19.91 -10.66
N THR A 181 1.89 -19.61 -9.45
CA THR A 181 2.38 -20.61 -8.50
C THR A 181 1.27 -21.36 -7.79
N THR A 182 0.09 -20.76 -7.63
CA THR A 182 -1.08 -21.42 -7.06
C THR A 182 -1.86 -22.24 -8.08
N TRP A 183 -1.64 -21.99 -9.38
CA TRP A 183 -2.32 -22.71 -10.45
C TRP A 183 -2.01 -24.21 -10.46
N THR A 184 -2.97 -25.00 -10.94
CA THR A 184 -2.73 -26.41 -11.24
C THR A 184 -1.77 -26.57 -12.43
N CYS A 185 -1.12 -27.74 -12.49
CA CYS A 185 -0.30 -28.14 -13.64
C CYS A 185 -1.10 -28.07 -14.96
N ALA A 186 -2.39 -28.40 -14.93
CA ALA A 186 -3.27 -28.35 -16.09
C ALA A 186 -3.54 -26.90 -16.55
N GLU A 187 -3.76 -25.97 -15.62
CA GLU A 187 -3.95 -24.55 -15.93
C GLU A 187 -2.71 -23.93 -16.57
N ARG A 188 -1.53 -24.13 -15.97
CA ARG A 188 -0.29 -23.61 -16.56
C ARG A 188 -0.01 -24.21 -17.94
N LYS A 189 -0.26 -25.51 -18.15
CA LYS A 189 -0.14 -26.15 -19.48
C LYS A 189 -1.04 -25.49 -20.51
N ARG A 190 -2.30 -25.20 -20.17
CA ARG A 190 -3.27 -24.55 -21.07
C ARG A 190 -2.82 -23.16 -21.52
N LYS A 191 -2.04 -22.46 -20.71
CA LYS A 191 -1.53 -21.10 -21.00
C LYS A 191 -0.09 -21.11 -21.56
N SER A 192 0.57 -22.26 -21.61
CA SER A 192 1.96 -22.38 -22.05
C SER A 192 2.08 -22.45 -23.57
N PHE A 193 3.06 -21.73 -24.14
CA PHE A 193 3.35 -21.77 -25.59
C PHE A 193 3.77 -23.17 -26.06
N THR A 194 4.33 -23.98 -25.17
CA THR A 194 4.83 -25.33 -25.51
C THR A 194 3.82 -26.43 -25.17
N GLY A 195 2.66 -26.08 -24.61
CA GLY A 195 1.69 -27.04 -24.06
C GLY A 195 2.20 -27.83 -22.85
N LYS A 196 3.40 -27.50 -22.33
CA LYS A 196 4.01 -28.13 -21.15
C LYS A 196 3.92 -27.20 -19.94
N ASP A 197 3.88 -27.79 -18.75
CA ASP A 197 3.95 -27.03 -17.50
C ASP A 197 5.34 -26.37 -17.44
N PRO A 198 5.43 -25.02 -17.31
CA PRO A 198 6.71 -24.33 -17.21
C PRO A 198 7.48 -24.70 -15.92
N PHE A 199 6.81 -25.25 -14.90
CA PHE A 199 7.47 -25.66 -13.67
C PHE A 199 7.92 -27.12 -13.73
N SER A 200 9.16 -27.36 -13.31
CA SER A 200 9.67 -28.71 -13.15
C SER A 200 8.99 -29.42 -11.98
N LYS A 201 9.25 -30.74 -11.82
CA LYS A 201 8.78 -31.45 -10.63
C LYS A 201 9.39 -30.87 -9.36
N LYS A 202 10.69 -30.54 -9.40
CA LYS A 202 11.41 -29.93 -8.28
C LYS A 202 10.78 -28.60 -7.87
N ASP A 203 10.43 -27.75 -8.83
CA ASP A 203 9.82 -26.44 -8.55
C ASP A 203 8.46 -26.60 -7.87
N ARG A 204 7.62 -27.52 -8.37
CA ARG A 204 6.31 -27.80 -7.76
C ARG A 204 6.42 -28.41 -6.37
N ASP A 205 7.41 -29.26 -6.14
CA ASP A 205 7.63 -29.86 -4.82
C ASP A 205 8.15 -28.79 -3.84
N ALA A 206 9.06 -27.91 -4.28
CA ALA A 206 9.54 -26.76 -3.51
C ALA A 206 8.41 -25.79 -3.13
N LEU A 207 7.52 -25.44 -4.08
CA LEU A 207 6.35 -24.60 -3.80
C LEU A 207 5.45 -25.20 -2.70
N LYS A 208 5.22 -26.52 -2.70
CA LYS A 208 4.44 -27.20 -1.65
C LYS A 208 5.11 -27.18 -0.28
N GLU A 209 6.43 -27.08 -0.26
CA GLU A 209 7.22 -26.93 0.95
C GLU A 209 7.31 -25.46 1.43
N GLY A 210 6.64 -24.53 0.74
CA GLY A 210 6.64 -23.10 1.07
C GLY A 210 7.91 -22.37 0.62
N MET A 211 8.69 -22.97 -0.28
CA MET A 211 9.93 -22.37 -0.79
C MET A 211 9.65 -21.42 -1.94
N VAL A 212 10.48 -20.36 -2.04
CA VAL A 212 10.39 -19.37 -3.12
C VAL A 212 11.10 -19.90 -4.36
N LEU A 213 10.45 -19.78 -5.52
CA LEU A 213 11.09 -20.05 -6.81
C LEU A 213 12.07 -18.92 -7.15
N GLN A 214 13.34 -19.26 -7.30
CA GLN A 214 14.33 -18.33 -7.81
C GLN A 214 14.36 -18.42 -9.34
N LEU A 215 14.29 -17.26 -9.99
CA LEU A 215 14.65 -17.16 -11.40
C LEU A 215 16.17 -17.29 -11.49
N GLY A 216 16.64 -18.35 -12.15
CA GLY A 216 18.06 -18.55 -12.46
C GLY A 216 18.53 -17.68 -13.62
#